data_AF-A0A7G5GU11-F1
#
_entry.id   AF-A0A7G5GU11-F1
#
_cell.length_a   1.000
_cell.length_b   1.000
_cell.length_c   1.000
_cell.angle_alpha   90.00
_cell.angle_beta   90.00
_cell.angle_gamma   90.00
#
_symmetry.space_group_name_H-M   'P 1'
#
loop_
_entity.id
_entity.type
_entity.pdbx_description
1 polymer ?
#
loop_
_entity_poly.entity_id
_entity_poly.type
_entity_poly.pdbx_seq_one_letter_code
_entity_poly.pdbx_strand_id
1 'polypeptide(L)' 'MKHPEISQSDYLKLAISYLLDLIERANASIERHRQIQPRNELAIEGFVRVREQYVEQLNQLMATFDLSVNSHAQAA' A
#
# COMPACT_ATOMS: atom_id res chain seq x y z
N MET A 1 -8.45 25.15 -22.71
CA MET A 1 -8.16 24.89 -21.28
C MET A 1 -6.79 24.25 -21.20
N LYS A 2 -5.81 24.89 -20.57
CA LYS A 2 -4.52 24.27 -20.27
C LYS A 2 -4.72 23.44 -18.99
N HIS A 3 -4.57 22.12 -19.07
CA HIS A 3 -4.49 21.30 -17.88
C HIS A 3 -3.24 21.73 -17.10
N PRO A 4 -3.32 22.02 -15.79
CA PRO A 4 -2.12 22.23 -15.01
C PRO A 4 -1.30 20.94 -15.06
N GLU A 5 -0.08 21.03 -15.57
CA GLU A 5 0.88 19.93 -15.50
C GLU A 5 1.15 19.67 -14.03
N ILE A 6 0.65 18.54 -13.51
CA ILE A 6 0.96 18.09 -12.17
C ILE A 6 2.48 17.90 -12.12
N SER A 7 3.14 18.53 -11.15
CA SER A 7 4.58 18.34 -10.99
C SER A 7 4.87 16.86 -10.71
N GLN A 8 6.00 16.35 -11.18
CA GLN A 8 6.41 14.97 -10.93
C GLN A 8 6.41 14.63 -9.43
N SER A 9 6.73 15.60 -8.57
CA SER A 9 6.68 15.47 -7.11
C SER A 9 5.25 15.33 -6.57
N ASP A 10 4.31 16.11 -7.09
CA ASP A 10 2.90 16.04 -6.67
C ASP A 10 2.24 14.75 -7.14
N TYR A 11 2.57 14.30 -8.36
CA TYR A 11 2.15 12.99 -8.85
C TYR A 11 2.65 11.86 -7.94
N LEU A 12 3.93 11.90 -7.56
CA LEU A 12 4.53 10.90 -6.68
C LEU A 12 3.86 10.88 -5.31
N LYS A 13 3.63 12.04 -4.69
CA LYS A 13 2.92 12.15 -3.41
C LYS A 13 1.52 11.56 -3.49
N LEU A 14 0.77 11.86 -4.55
CA LEU A 14 -0.57 11.32 -4.75
C LEU A 14 -0.54 9.80 -4.93
N ALA A 15 0.37 9.28 -5.74
CA ALA A 15 0.50 7.85 -5.99
C ALA A 15 0.92 7.07 -4.73
N ILE A 16 1.90 7.57 -3.97
CA ILE A 16 2.30 6.97 -2.68
C ILE A 16 1.14 7.01 -1.69
N SER A 17 0.48 8.16 -1.52
CA SER A 17 -0.64 8.29 -0.57
C SER A 17 -1.79 7.35 -0.92
N TYR A 18 -2.07 7.19 -2.21
CA TYR A 18 -3.08 6.27 -2.70
C TYR A 18 -2.75 4.81 -2.38
N LEU A 19 -1.51 4.38 -2.66
CA LEU A 19 -1.07 3.01 -2.36
C LEU A 19 -1.08 2.71 -0.86
N LEU A 20 -0.68 3.67 -0.02
CA LEU A 20 -0.75 3.54 1.43
C LEU A 20 -2.20 3.39 1.94
N ASP A 21 -3.15 4.20 1.44
CA ASP A 21 -4.58 4.07 1.78
C ASP A 21 -5.12 2.68 1.38
N LEU A 22 -4.74 2.18 0.20
CA LEU A 22 -5.14 0.84 -0.23
C LEU A 22 -4.57 -0.28 0.65
N ILE A 23 -3.31 -0.16 1.07
CA ILE A 23 -2.67 -1.08 2.02
C ILE A 23 -3.38 -1.07 3.37
N GLU A 24 -3.71 0.12 3.90
CA GLU A 24 -4.44 0.27 5.16
C GLU A 24 -5.84 -0.35 5.09
N ARG A 25 -6.58 -0.13 4.00
CA ARG A 25 -7.90 -0.75 3.78
C ARG A 25 -7.83 -2.27 3.69
N ALA A 26 -6.80 -2.81 3.04
CA ALA A 26 -6.57 -4.25 2.99
C ALA A 26 -6.29 -4.81 4.40
N ASN A 27 -5.43 -4.15 5.18
CA ASN A 27 -5.15 -4.52 6.58
C ASN A 27 -6.41 -4.47 7.46
N ALA A 28 -7.22 -3.41 7.35
CA ALA A 28 -8.47 -3.29 8.08
C ALA A 28 -9.47 -4.40 7.73
N SER A 29 -9.49 -4.82 6.47
CA SER A 29 -10.36 -5.91 6.00
C SER A 29 -9.88 -7.27 6.52
N ILE A 30 -8.56 -7.53 6.50
CA ILE A 30 -7.95 -8.71 7.13
C ILE A 30 -8.35 -8.80 8.60
N GLU A 31 -8.19 -7.70 9.34
CA GLU A 31 -8.49 -7.69 10.77
C GLU A 31 -9.98 -7.90 11.05
N ARG A 32 -10.86 -7.28 10.27
CA ARG A 32 -12.31 -7.53 10.35
C ARG A 32 -12.63 -9.01 10.15
N HIS A 33 -12.05 -9.65 9.15
CA HIS A 33 -12.32 -11.08 8.88
C HIS A 33 -11.70 -12.03 9.89
N ARG A 34 -10.62 -11.62 10.58
CA ARG A 34 -10.03 -12.39 11.70
C ARG A 34 -10.93 -12.44 12.92
N GLN A 35 -11.78 -11.43 13.11
CA GLN A 35 -12.67 -11.26 14.27
C GLN A 35 -14.04 -11.93 14.07
N ILE A 36 -14.43 -12.27 12.83
CA ILE A 36 -15.69 -12.99 12.54
C ILE A 36 -15.58 -14.45 12.99
N GLN A 37 -16.66 -15.02 13.53
CA GLN A 37 -16.76 -16.44 13.86
C GLN A 37 -17.89 -17.13 13.06
N PRO A 38 -17.61 -18.23 12.33
CA PRO A 38 -16.27 -18.80 12.10
C PRO A 38 -15.40 -17.84 11.28
N ARG A 39 -14.07 -17.91 11.51
CA ARG A 39 -13.11 -17.08 10.78
C ARG A 39 -13.21 -17.36 9.28
N ASN A 40 -13.24 -16.31 8.48
CA ASN A 40 -13.27 -16.44 7.02
C ASN A 40 -11.84 -16.45 6.46
N GLU A 41 -11.18 -17.61 6.50
CA GLU A 41 -9.80 -17.78 6.05
C GLU A 41 -9.61 -17.44 4.56
N LEU A 42 -10.58 -17.80 3.71
CA LEU A 42 -10.52 -17.49 2.27
C LEU A 42 -10.51 -15.97 2.00
N ALA A 43 -11.34 -15.21 2.73
CA ALA A 43 -11.34 -13.76 2.63
C ALA A 43 -10.02 -13.16 3.14
N ILE A 44 -9.49 -13.67 4.25
CA ILE A 44 -8.20 -13.22 4.81
C ILE A 44 -7.09 -13.42 3.78
N GLU A 45 -6.96 -14.62 3.20
CA GLU A 45 -5.95 -14.91 2.18
C GLU A 45 -6.10 -13.98 0.96
N GLY A 46 -7.33 -13.73 0.51
CA GLY A 46 -7.61 -12.80 -0.58
C GLY A 46 -7.09 -11.39 -0.29
N PHE A 47 -7.40 -10.84 0.89
CA PHE A 47 -6.93 -9.51 1.26
C PHE A 47 -5.42 -9.45 1.53
N VAL A 48 -4.80 -10.54 2.01
CA VAL A 48 -3.34 -10.63 2.14
C VAL A 48 -2.66 -10.50 0.78
N ARG A 49 -3.13 -11.24 -0.24
CA ARG A 49 -2.58 -11.16 -1.60
C ARG A 49 -2.76 -9.77 -2.21
N VAL A 50 -3.94 -9.16 -2.02
CA VAL A 50 -4.22 -7.80 -2.50
C VAL A 50 -3.28 -6.78 -1.84
N ARG A 51 -3.06 -6.88 -0.52
CA ARG A 51 -2.09 -6.04 0.19
C ARG A 51 -0.67 -6.21 -0.36
N GLU A 52 -0.23 -7.45 -0.59
CA GLU A 52 1.10 -7.73 -1.13
C GLU A 52 1.30 -7.11 -2.51
N GLN A 53 0.28 -7.16 -3.38
CA GLN A 53 0.31 -6.48 -4.68
C GLN A 53 0.47 -4.97 -4.56
N TYR A 54 -0.21 -4.31 -3.60
CA TYR A 54 -0.06 -2.88 -3.38
C TYR A 54 1.30 -2.51 -2.79
N VAL A 55 1.85 -3.34 -1.90
CA VAL A 55 3.21 -3.18 -1.38
C VAL A 55 4.24 -3.31 -2.50
N GLU A 56 4.06 -4.27 -3.41
CA GLU A 56 4.94 -4.42 -4.57
C GLU A 56 4.89 -3.19 -5.48
N GLN A 57 3.69 -2.69 -5.80
CA GLN A 57 3.52 -1.46 -6.57
C GLN A 57 4.17 -0.25 -5.90
N LEU A 58 4.07 -0.14 -4.57
CA LEU A 58 4.74 0.91 -3.81
C LEU A 58 6.26 0.79 -3.91
N ASN A 59 6.81 -0.42 -3.78
CA ASN A 59 8.25 -0.66 -3.93
C ASN A 59 8.74 -0.32 -5.34
N GLN A 60 8.01 -0.70 -6.38
CA GLN A 60 8.33 -0.35 -7.76
C GLN A 60 8.26 1.17 -8.01
N LEU A 61 7.25 1.83 -7.45
CA LEU A 61 7.12 3.28 -7.51
C LEU A 61 8.32 3.95 -6.81
N MET A 62 8.66 3.55 -5.59
CA MET A 62 9.80 4.12 -4.86
C MET A 62 11.13 3.89 -5.60
N ALA A 63 11.36 2.69 -6.15
CA ALA A 63 12.54 2.37 -6.94
C ALA A 63 12.67 3.24 -8.20
N THR A 64 11.55 3.56 -8.86
CA THR A 64 11.53 4.45 -10.05
C THR A 64 12.06 5.85 -9.74
N PHE A 65 11.96 6.28 -8.49
CA PHE A 65 12.37 7.61 -8.02
C PHE A 65 13.62 7.57 -7.14
N ASP A 66 14.35 6.44 -7.13
CA ASP A 66 15.52 6.20 -6.29
C ASP A 66 15.26 6.48 -4.79
N LEU A 67 14.02 6.28 -4.36
CA LEU A 67 13.61 6.42 -2.97
C LEU A 67 13.86 5.09 -2.26
N SER A 68 14.88 5.06 -1.40
CA SER A 68 15.09 3.94 -0.48
C SER A 68 14.29 4.16 0.81
N VAL A 69 13.39 3.23 1.14
CA VAL A 69 12.88 3.14 2.52
C VAL A 69 14.00 2.56 3.36
N ASN A 70 14.74 3.44 4.04
CA ASN A 70 15.60 3.03 5.13
C ASN A 70 14.69 2.55 6.26
N SER A 71 14.39 1.25 6.27
CA SER A 71 13.82 0.61 7.45
C SER A 71 14.87 0.70 8.55
N HIS A 72 14.74 1.68 9.44
CA HIS A 72 15.42 1.71 10.74
C HIS A 72 14.85 0.62 11.67
N ALA A 73 14.79 -0.62 11.17
CA ALA A 73 14.41 -1.82 11.93
C ALA A 73 15.62 -2.76 12.11
N GLN A 74 16.82 -2.18 12.20
CA GLN A 74 17.99 -2.82 12.79
C GLN A 74 18.53 -1.92 13.91
N ALA A 75 17.85 -1.90 15.05
CA ALA A 75 18.41 -1.57 16.35
C ALA A 75 17.32 -1.66 17.43
N ALA A 76 17.13 -2.84 18.00
CA ALA A 76 16.84 -3.11 19.42
C ALA A 76 16.60 -4.61 19.63
#